data_AF-A0A7C4W832-F1
#
_entry.id   AF-A0A7C4W832-F1
#
_cell.length_a   1.000
_cell.length_b   1.000
_cell.length_c   1.000
_cell.angle_alpha   90.00
_cell.angle_beta   90.00
_cell.angle_gamma   90.00
#
_symmetry.space_group_name_H-M   'P 1'
#
loop_
_entity.id
_entity.type
_entity.pdbx_description
1 polymer ?
#
loop_
_entity_poly.entity_id
_entity_poly.type
_entity_poly.pdbx_seq_one_letter_code
_entity_poly.pdbx_strand_id
1 'polypeptide(L)'
;MEKTWITGFTFIWKNQKEVPSITGYVIPEYVRSFEQYKQEIVVRYSDDLARLGAHRCLLYKDWVNSRGVILRFDRKALEVRMMDEQECIKSDVALSCFLRALLRGMIMEKTQLLPFEVLVRDFTSVVRYGLNAKVLHPKGPLARFVCRDFLQTAYRNATAEEKKYLPIIEKRIENGSLSDVIKERVLRRAQKTNLNEAILDVYSEL
;
A
#
# COMPACT_ATOMS: atom_id res chain seq x y z
N MET A 1 -2.57 -27.27 -1.26
CA MET A 1 -2.21 -26.27 -2.28
C MET A 1 -2.96 -24.98 -1.98
N GLU A 2 -2.33 -24.09 -1.22
CA GLU A 2 -2.90 -22.80 -0.85
C GLU A 2 -2.78 -21.87 -2.08
N LYS A 3 -3.87 -21.67 -2.82
CA LYS A 3 -3.92 -20.73 -3.93
C LYS A 3 -3.87 -19.31 -3.35
N THR A 4 -2.67 -18.82 -3.08
CA THR A 4 -2.44 -17.41 -2.77
C THR A 4 -2.85 -16.62 -4.00
N TRP A 5 -3.89 -15.80 -3.88
CA TRP A 5 -4.22 -14.81 -4.91
C TRP A 5 -2.94 -14.05 -5.23
N ILE A 6 -2.59 -13.96 -6.52
CA ILE A 6 -1.46 -13.15 -6.97
C ILE A 6 -1.87 -11.70 -6.75
N THR A 7 -1.58 -11.18 -5.57
CA THR A 7 -1.59 -9.74 -5.34
C THR A 7 -0.46 -9.12 -6.17
N GLY A 8 -0.63 -7.86 -6.62
CA GLY A 8 0.47 -7.11 -7.26
C GLY A 8 1.76 -7.13 -6.42
N PHE A 9 1.62 -7.21 -5.10
CA PHE A 9 2.71 -7.44 -4.15
C PHE A 9 3.52 -8.73 -4.39
N THR A 10 2.87 -9.86 -4.66
CA THR A 10 3.59 -11.13 -4.93
C THR A 10 4.43 -11.05 -6.20
N PHE A 11 3.97 -10.26 -7.18
CA PHE A 11 4.72 -9.98 -8.40
C PHE A 11 5.97 -9.14 -8.13
N ILE A 12 5.84 -8.03 -7.38
CA ILE A 12 6.97 -7.17 -6.99
C ILE A 12 8.04 -7.98 -6.22
N TRP A 13 7.61 -8.75 -5.22
CA TRP A 13 8.53 -9.57 -4.42
C TRP A 13 9.26 -10.63 -5.24
N LYS A 14 8.58 -11.26 -6.21
CA LYS A 14 9.21 -12.26 -7.09
C LYS A 14 10.19 -11.63 -8.07
N ASN A 15 9.85 -10.49 -8.65
CA ASN A 15 10.69 -9.82 -9.63
C ASN A 15 12.00 -9.30 -9.02
N GLN A 16 11.98 -8.96 -7.74
CA GLN A 16 13.12 -8.32 -7.08
C GLN A 16 13.95 -9.29 -6.23
N LYS A 17 13.78 -10.61 -6.43
CA LYS A 17 14.54 -11.64 -5.71
C LYS A 17 16.04 -11.57 -5.93
N GLU A 18 16.48 -11.20 -7.13
CA GLU A 18 17.91 -11.13 -7.47
C GLU A 18 18.61 -9.95 -6.79
N VAL A 19 17.88 -8.86 -6.56
CA VAL A 19 18.40 -7.66 -5.88
C VAL A 19 17.42 -7.21 -4.79
N PRO A 20 17.39 -7.89 -3.63
CA PRO A 20 16.39 -7.62 -2.59
C PRO A 20 16.47 -6.19 -2.04
N SER A 21 17.64 -5.55 -2.05
CA SER A 21 17.84 -4.16 -1.59
C SER A 21 17.04 -3.13 -2.37
N ILE A 22 16.63 -3.44 -3.61
CA ILE A 22 15.72 -2.60 -4.41
C ILE A 22 14.36 -2.47 -3.76
N THR A 23 13.82 -3.58 -3.23
CA THR A 23 12.46 -3.61 -2.64
C THR A 23 12.49 -3.42 -1.12
N GLY A 24 13.57 -3.84 -0.47
CA GLY A 24 13.63 -3.96 0.98
C GLY A 24 12.49 -4.85 1.48
N TYR A 25 11.81 -4.40 2.54
CA TYR A 25 10.63 -5.08 3.09
C TYR A 25 9.31 -4.58 2.49
N VAL A 26 9.35 -3.83 1.38
CA VAL A 26 8.27 -2.99 0.83
C VAL A 26 7.87 -1.84 1.76
N ILE A 27 7.69 -2.10 3.05
CA ILE A 27 7.59 -1.06 4.07
C ILE A 27 8.95 -0.32 4.14
N PRO A 28 8.98 1.00 3.91
CA PRO A 28 10.22 1.77 3.98
C PRO A 28 10.78 1.77 5.40
N GLU A 29 12.10 1.59 5.50
CA GLU A 29 12.84 1.73 6.74
C GLU A 29 12.79 3.18 7.26
N TYR A 30 12.85 3.36 8.58
CA TYR A 30 12.91 4.70 9.14
C TYR A 30 14.24 5.39 8.80
N VAL A 31 14.13 6.51 8.08
CA VAL A 31 15.23 7.42 7.79
C VAL A 31 14.99 8.77 8.47
N ARG A 32 16.04 9.38 9.01
CA ARG A 32 15.99 10.65 9.73
C ARG A 32 16.62 11.82 8.98
N SER A 33 17.32 11.55 7.88
CA SER A 33 17.90 12.58 7.02
C SER A 33 17.97 12.12 5.55
N PHE A 34 18.07 13.07 4.63
CA PHE A 34 18.28 12.76 3.21
C PHE A 34 19.63 12.11 2.95
N GLU A 35 20.65 12.43 3.75
CA GLU A 35 21.95 11.77 3.68
C GLU A 35 21.83 10.30 4.06
N GLN A 36 21.15 10.01 5.17
CA GLN A 36 20.88 8.64 5.60
C GLN A 36 20.13 7.86 4.52
N TYR A 37 19.07 8.44 3.94
CA TYR A 37 18.33 7.82 2.84
C TYR A 37 19.23 7.52 1.64
N LYS A 38 20.09 8.45 1.24
CA LYS A 38 21.00 8.23 0.12
C LYS A 38 21.99 7.10 0.40
N GLN A 39 22.61 7.08 1.58
CA GLN A 39 23.62 6.08 1.91
C GLN A 39 23.01 4.68 2.15
N GLU A 40 21.98 4.60 2.98
CA GLU A 40 21.44 3.30 3.41
C GLU A 40 20.53 2.65 2.35
N ILE A 41 19.90 3.45 1.49
CA ILE A 41 18.94 2.97 0.49
C ILE A 41 19.51 3.11 -0.92
N VAL A 42 19.79 4.33 -1.38
CA VAL A 42 20.17 4.58 -2.79
C VAL A 42 21.50 3.96 -3.17
N VAL A 43 22.54 4.19 -2.37
CA VAL A 43 23.87 3.62 -2.60
C VAL A 43 23.82 2.10 -2.47
N ARG A 44 23.13 1.57 -1.45
CA ARG A 44 23.02 0.13 -1.21
C ARG A 44 22.48 -0.66 -2.42
N TYR A 45 21.32 -0.29 -2.96
CA TYR A 45 20.78 -1.04 -4.11
C TYR A 45 21.61 -0.80 -5.38
N SER A 46 22.29 0.35 -5.49
CA SER A 46 23.13 0.67 -6.63
C SER A 46 24.40 -0.17 -6.64
N ASP A 47 25.03 -0.37 -5.47
CA ASP A 47 26.21 -1.21 -5.33
C ASP A 47 25.87 -2.68 -5.59
N ASP A 48 24.70 -3.15 -5.13
CA ASP A 48 24.21 -4.50 -5.43
C ASP A 48 23.97 -4.70 -6.93
N LEU A 49 23.35 -3.73 -7.61
CA LEU A 49 23.18 -3.74 -9.06
C LEU A 49 24.52 -3.71 -9.80
N ALA A 50 25.46 -2.87 -9.36
CA ALA A 50 26.78 -2.77 -9.97
C ALA A 50 27.57 -4.09 -9.85
N ARG A 51 27.46 -4.77 -8.70
CA ARG A 51 28.05 -6.10 -8.48
C ARG A 51 27.51 -7.18 -9.43
N LEU A 52 26.28 -7.01 -9.92
CA LEU A 52 25.66 -7.87 -10.92
C LEU A 52 25.91 -7.43 -12.37
N GLY A 53 26.74 -6.40 -12.59
CA GLY A 53 27.08 -5.91 -13.93
C GLY A 53 25.98 -5.06 -14.56
N ALA A 54 25.06 -4.49 -13.77
CA ALA A 54 24.03 -3.59 -14.28
C ALA A 54 24.65 -2.36 -14.98
N HIS A 55 23.99 -1.91 -16.04
CA HIS A 55 24.43 -0.74 -16.78
C HIS A 55 24.41 0.52 -15.90
N ARG A 56 25.39 1.42 -16.07
CA ARG A 56 25.54 2.65 -15.27
C ARG A 56 24.30 3.54 -15.25
N CYS A 57 23.45 3.47 -16.28
CA CYS A 57 22.20 4.24 -16.34
C CYS A 57 21.18 3.87 -15.27
N LEU A 58 21.28 2.67 -14.68
CA LEU A 58 20.40 2.17 -13.62
C LEU A 58 20.90 2.55 -12.22
N LEU A 59 22.17 2.92 -12.08
CA LEU A 59 22.77 3.19 -10.78
C LEU A 59 22.33 4.55 -10.24
N TYR A 60 22.08 4.60 -8.93
CA TYR A 60 21.70 5.79 -8.16
C TYR A 60 20.41 6.47 -8.66
N LYS A 61 19.51 5.69 -9.28
CA LYS A 61 18.23 6.19 -9.80
C LYS A 61 17.08 5.89 -8.85
N ASP A 62 16.46 6.94 -8.32
CA ASP A 62 15.34 6.82 -7.38
C ASP A 62 14.17 5.97 -7.92
N TRP A 63 13.95 5.97 -9.24
CA TRP A 63 12.87 5.20 -9.86
C TRP A 63 13.10 3.68 -9.82
N VAL A 64 14.36 3.23 -9.62
CA VAL A 64 14.69 1.81 -9.42
C VAL A 64 14.17 1.31 -8.08
N ASN A 65 14.09 2.17 -7.06
CA ASN A 65 13.64 1.80 -5.72
C ASN A 65 12.18 1.31 -5.74
N SER A 66 11.95 0.06 -5.35
CA SER A 66 10.63 -0.59 -5.37
C SER A 66 9.98 -0.69 -3.98
N ARG A 67 10.42 0.14 -3.03
CA ARG A 67 9.71 0.32 -1.75
C ARG A 67 8.31 0.89 -1.99
N GLY A 68 7.41 0.59 -1.07
CA GLY A 68 6.01 1.02 -1.10
C GLY A 68 5.83 2.54 -0.97
N VAL A 69 6.81 3.25 -0.42
CA VAL A 69 6.92 4.71 -0.50
C VAL A 69 8.37 5.08 -0.81
N ILE A 70 8.58 6.00 -1.74
CA ILE A 70 9.91 6.51 -2.08
C ILE A 70 9.95 8.04 -2.05
N LEU A 71 11.16 8.57 -1.86
CA LEU A 71 11.43 10.00 -2.04
C LEU A 71 11.72 10.28 -3.52
N ARG A 72 11.00 11.25 -4.08
CA ARG A 72 11.24 11.78 -5.42
C ARG A 72 11.92 13.13 -5.29
N PHE A 73 13.25 13.13 -5.26
CA PHE A 73 14.03 14.35 -5.06
C PHE A 73 13.81 15.37 -6.19
N ASP A 74 13.67 14.88 -7.43
CA ASP A 74 13.36 15.67 -8.63
C ASP A 74 12.03 16.42 -8.53
N ARG A 75 11.03 15.83 -7.84
CA ARG A 75 9.67 16.37 -7.70
C ARG A 75 9.40 16.99 -6.34
N LYS A 76 10.36 16.91 -5.40
CA LYS A 76 10.18 17.28 -3.99
C LYS A 76 8.92 16.63 -3.38
N ALA A 77 8.74 15.33 -3.65
CA ALA A 77 7.53 14.61 -3.30
C ALA A 77 7.81 13.24 -2.66
N LEU A 78 6.81 12.73 -1.93
CA LEU A 78 6.70 11.32 -1.57
C LEU A 78 5.83 10.62 -2.60
N GLU A 79 6.29 9.50 -3.13
CA GLU A 79 5.53 8.68 -4.08
C GLU A 79 5.09 7.39 -3.39
N VAL A 80 3.78 7.23 -3.19
CA VAL A 80 3.18 6.04 -2.58
C VAL A 80 2.76 5.06 -3.68
N ARG A 81 3.34 3.87 -3.66
CA ARG A 81 3.28 2.85 -4.73
C ARG A 81 2.50 1.59 -4.36
N MET A 82 1.89 1.58 -3.18
CA MET A 82 1.20 0.39 -2.65
C MET A 82 -0.27 0.29 -3.04
N MET A 83 -0.81 1.28 -3.75
CA MET A 83 -2.22 1.32 -4.10
C MET A 83 -2.45 0.60 -5.43
N ASP A 84 -3.39 -0.35 -5.41
CA ASP A 84 -3.95 -0.92 -6.64
C ASP A 84 -4.96 0.07 -7.25
N GLU A 85 -5.14 0.01 -8.56
CA GLU A 85 -6.17 0.78 -9.28
C GLU A 85 -7.57 0.44 -8.74
N GLN A 86 -8.41 1.46 -8.58
CA GLN A 86 -9.79 1.29 -8.14
C GLN A 86 -10.75 1.13 -9.33
N GLU A 87 -11.98 0.72 -9.04
CA GLU A 87 -13.02 0.52 -10.05
C GLU A 87 -13.44 1.81 -10.79
N CYS A 88 -13.08 2.99 -10.26
CA CYS A 88 -13.34 4.24 -10.94
C CYS A 88 -12.44 5.38 -10.44
N ILE A 89 -12.27 6.40 -11.29
CA ILE A 89 -11.51 7.62 -11.00
C ILE A 89 -11.95 8.28 -9.68
N LYS A 90 -13.27 8.25 -9.38
CA LYS A 90 -13.78 8.85 -8.15
C LYS A 90 -13.25 8.15 -6.90
N SER A 91 -13.07 6.83 -6.95
CA SER A 91 -12.50 6.03 -5.86
C SER A 91 -10.99 6.23 -5.75
N ASP A 92 -10.27 6.36 -6.85
CA ASP A 92 -8.85 6.72 -6.84
C ASP A 92 -8.62 8.10 -6.21
N VAL A 93 -9.44 9.09 -6.60
CA VAL A 93 -9.41 10.43 -6.00
C VAL A 93 -9.74 10.36 -4.51
N ALA A 94 -10.69 9.52 -4.10
CA ALA A 94 -11.02 9.36 -2.68
C ALA A 94 -9.86 8.82 -1.85
N LEU A 95 -9.12 7.82 -2.36
CA LEU A 95 -7.91 7.31 -1.69
C LEU A 95 -6.83 8.39 -1.60
N SER A 96 -6.62 9.16 -2.66
CA SER A 96 -5.68 10.28 -2.66
C SER A 96 -6.05 11.37 -1.64
N CYS A 97 -7.31 11.77 -1.59
CA CYS A 97 -7.83 12.73 -0.62
C CYS A 97 -7.67 12.24 0.82
N PHE A 98 -8.02 10.97 1.07
CA PHE A 98 -7.87 10.35 2.39
C PHE A 98 -6.40 10.28 2.83
N LEU A 99 -5.51 9.78 1.98
CA LEU A 99 -4.10 9.66 2.29
C LEU A 99 -3.46 11.03 2.58
N ARG A 100 -3.75 12.05 1.75
CA ARG A 100 -3.24 13.41 1.96
C ARG A 100 -3.73 14.01 3.28
N ALA A 101 -5.02 13.87 3.58
CA ALA A 101 -5.58 14.39 4.82
C ALA A 101 -5.06 13.65 6.06
N LEU A 102 -4.94 12.33 5.98
CA LEU A 102 -4.34 11.51 7.03
C LEU A 102 -2.89 11.91 7.30
N LEU A 103 -2.05 12.02 6.26
CA LEU A 103 -0.63 12.39 6.41
C LEU A 103 -0.47 13.78 7.04
N ARG A 104 -1.30 14.76 6.67
CA ARG A 104 -1.30 16.08 7.34
C ARG A 104 -1.61 15.94 8.83
N GLY A 105 -2.64 15.17 9.18
CA GLY A 105 -2.99 14.89 10.58
C GLY A 105 -1.86 14.22 11.34
N MET A 106 -1.24 13.18 10.78
CA MET A 106 -0.14 12.45 11.43
C MET A 106 1.07 13.34 11.71
N ILE A 107 1.40 14.26 10.78
CA ILE A 107 2.47 15.24 10.95
C ILE A 107 2.14 16.23 12.08
N MET A 108 0.91 16.77 12.10
CA MET A 108 0.48 17.73 13.12
C MET A 108 0.39 17.09 14.52
N GLU A 109 -0.11 15.87 14.60
CA GLU A 109 -0.29 15.12 15.86
C GLU A 109 1.02 14.48 16.36
N LYS A 110 2.13 14.59 15.61
CA LYS A 110 3.42 13.95 15.91
C LYS A 110 3.25 12.46 16.25
N THR A 111 2.55 11.74 15.36
CA THR A 111 2.21 10.33 15.58
C THR A 111 3.43 9.51 15.98
N GLN A 112 3.29 8.75 17.06
CA GLN A 112 4.34 7.86 17.52
C GLN A 112 4.65 6.80 16.46
N LEU A 113 5.94 6.65 16.16
CA LEU A 113 6.43 5.64 15.25
C LEU A 113 6.40 4.27 15.92
N LEU A 114 5.73 3.30 15.30
CA LEU A 114 5.74 1.91 15.76
C LEU A 114 7.05 1.22 15.37
N PRO A 115 7.49 0.19 16.11
CA PRO A 115 8.67 -0.58 15.73
C PRO A 115 8.56 -1.12 14.30
N PHE A 116 9.67 -1.11 13.56
CA PHE A 116 9.67 -1.43 12.13
C PHE A 116 9.19 -2.86 11.86
N GLU A 117 9.60 -3.81 12.70
CA GLU A 117 9.18 -5.20 12.65
C GLU A 117 7.67 -5.38 12.84
N VAL A 118 7.03 -4.52 13.64
CA VAL A 118 5.57 -4.50 13.80
C VAL A 118 4.91 -4.07 12.49
N LEU A 119 5.43 -3.01 11.85
CA LEU A 119 4.91 -2.53 10.57
C LEU A 119 5.00 -3.60 9.47
N VAL A 120 6.15 -4.27 9.33
CA VAL A 120 6.35 -5.33 8.33
C VAL A 120 5.40 -6.51 8.57
N ARG A 121 5.28 -6.94 9.83
CA ARG A 121 4.38 -8.04 10.22
C ARG A 121 2.92 -7.69 9.97
N ASP A 122 2.50 -6.51 10.39
CA ASP A 122 1.11 -6.05 10.24
C ASP A 122 0.75 -5.87 8.76
N PHE A 123 1.66 -5.32 7.97
CA PHE A 123 1.49 -5.24 6.52
C PHE A 123 1.28 -6.63 5.89
N THR A 124 2.10 -7.61 6.24
CA THR A 124 1.95 -8.99 5.74
C THR A 124 0.60 -9.59 6.14
N SER A 125 0.13 -9.31 7.36
CA SER A 125 -1.19 -9.70 7.85
C SER A 125 -2.32 -9.04 7.04
N VAL A 126 -2.21 -7.73 6.78
CA VAL A 126 -3.18 -6.95 6.00
C VAL A 126 -3.26 -7.41 4.55
N VAL A 127 -2.13 -7.72 3.90
CA VAL A 127 -2.12 -8.27 2.54
C VAL A 127 -2.94 -9.57 2.46
N ARG A 128 -2.91 -10.40 3.51
CA ARG A 128 -3.59 -11.71 3.53
C ARG A 128 -5.05 -11.63 3.96
N TYR A 129 -5.38 -10.78 4.94
CA TYR A 129 -6.67 -10.80 5.62
C TYR A 129 -7.46 -9.49 5.49
N GLY A 130 -6.92 -8.50 4.76
CA GLY A 130 -7.56 -7.20 4.53
C GLY A 130 -7.90 -6.50 5.84
N LEU A 131 -9.12 -5.93 5.91
CA LEU A 131 -9.61 -5.20 7.09
C LEU A 131 -9.79 -6.07 8.34
N ASN A 132 -9.84 -7.40 8.18
CA ASN A 132 -9.98 -8.34 9.29
C ASN A 132 -8.62 -8.83 9.82
N ALA A 133 -7.51 -8.33 9.28
CA ALA A 133 -6.18 -8.65 9.76
C ALA A 133 -5.98 -8.23 11.21
N LYS A 134 -5.40 -9.14 12.01
CA LYS A 134 -4.91 -8.80 13.35
C LYS A 134 -3.63 -7.95 13.23
N VAL A 135 -3.57 -6.88 13.99
CA VAL A 135 -2.48 -5.89 13.99
C VAL A 135 -2.07 -5.54 15.42
N LEU A 136 -0.83 -5.12 15.62
CA LEU A 136 -0.39 -4.54 16.89
C LEU A 136 -0.35 -3.02 16.74
N HIS A 137 -1.50 -2.39 16.92
CA HIS A 137 -1.65 -0.95 16.83
C HIS A 137 -2.41 -0.40 18.06
N PRO A 138 -2.00 0.75 18.63
CA PRO A 138 -2.68 1.35 19.78
C PRO A 138 -4.17 1.66 19.57
N LYS A 139 -4.60 1.74 18.32
CA LYS A 139 -5.98 2.10 17.92
C LYS A 139 -6.92 0.91 17.78
N GLY A 140 -6.42 -0.30 17.95
CA GLY A 140 -7.25 -1.49 18.01
C GLY A 140 -6.56 -2.75 17.47
N PRO A 141 -7.13 -3.93 17.77
CA PRO A 141 -6.52 -5.21 17.44
C PRO A 141 -6.71 -5.64 15.98
N LEU A 142 -7.56 -4.95 15.21
CA LEU A 142 -7.87 -5.25 13.81
C LEU A 142 -7.58 -4.04 12.92
N ALA A 143 -7.13 -4.30 11.69
CA ALA A 143 -6.86 -3.27 10.70
C ALA A 143 -8.06 -2.33 10.49
N ARG A 144 -9.29 -2.84 10.51
CA ARG A 144 -10.52 -2.01 10.43
C ARG A 144 -10.59 -0.93 11.50
N PHE A 145 -10.24 -1.22 12.75
CA PHE A 145 -10.28 -0.24 13.82
C PHE A 145 -9.23 0.86 13.62
N VAL A 146 -8.04 0.47 13.16
CA VAL A 146 -6.99 1.43 12.79
C VAL A 146 -7.43 2.30 11.63
N CYS A 147 -8.04 1.73 10.58
CA CYS A 147 -8.56 2.48 9.46
C CYS A 147 -9.67 3.46 9.86
N ARG A 148 -10.55 3.11 10.81
CA ARG A 148 -11.56 4.03 11.36
C ARG A 148 -10.91 5.22 12.07
N ASP A 149 -9.90 4.98 12.91
CA ASP A 149 -9.16 6.07 13.57
C ASP A 149 -8.44 6.95 12.53
N PHE A 150 -7.81 6.35 11.53
CA PHE A 150 -7.20 7.09 10.42
C PHE A 150 -8.22 7.91 9.62
N LEU A 151 -9.44 7.39 9.40
CA LEU A 151 -10.52 8.13 8.76
C LEU A 151 -10.96 9.33 9.61
N GLN A 152 -11.05 9.18 10.94
CA GLN A 152 -11.34 10.31 11.82
C GLN A 152 -10.25 11.38 11.75
N THR A 153 -8.98 10.97 11.78
CA THR A 153 -7.83 11.86 11.59
C THR A 153 -7.90 12.58 10.24
N ALA A 154 -8.24 11.86 9.17
CA ALA A 154 -8.43 12.46 7.85
C ALA A 154 -9.60 13.47 7.85
N TYR A 155 -10.75 13.17 8.44
CA TYR A 155 -11.87 14.12 8.54
C TYR A 155 -11.49 15.41 9.28
N ARG A 156 -10.68 15.33 10.35
CA ARG A 156 -10.21 16.51 11.09
C ARG A 156 -9.29 17.40 10.26
N ASN A 157 -8.54 16.82 9.34
CA ASN A 157 -7.44 17.48 8.62
C ASN A 157 -7.69 17.64 7.10
N ALA A 158 -8.86 17.25 6.61
CA ALA A 158 -9.30 17.41 5.23
C ALA A 158 -9.83 18.82 4.96
N THR A 159 -9.52 19.35 3.79
CA THR A 159 -10.18 20.53 3.22
C THR A 159 -11.67 20.26 2.96
N ALA A 160 -12.47 21.31 2.76
CA ALA A 160 -13.88 21.17 2.41
C ALA A 160 -14.11 20.31 1.15
N GLU A 161 -13.22 20.42 0.16
CA GLU A 161 -13.30 19.62 -1.07
C GLU A 161 -12.93 18.15 -0.84
N GLU A 162 -11.84 17.87 -0.10
CA GLU A 162 -11.44 16.48 0.21
C GLU A 162 -12.50 15.75 1.04
N LYS A 163 -13.18 16.46 1.97
CA LYS A 163 -14.26 15.87 2.80
C LYS A 163 -15.39 15.28 1.96
N LYS A 164 -15.65 15.79 0.76
CA LYS A 164 -16.69 15.26 -0.15
C LYS A 164 -16.39 13.82 -0.62
N TYR A 165 -15.13 13.38 -0.56
CA TYR A 165 -14.70 12.06 -1.00
C TYR A 165 -14.54 11.05 0.14
N LEU A 166 -14.36 11.51 1.39
CA LEU A 166 -14.15 10.62 2.55
C LEU A 166 -15.30 9.63 2.82
N PRO A 167 -16.60 9.92 2.52
CA PRO A 167 -17.65 8.92 2.63
C PRO A 167 -17.43 7.66 1.77
N ILE A 168 -16.66 7.76 0.67
CA ILE A 168 -16.30 6.60 -0.16
C ILE A 168 -15.35 5.69 0.63
N ILE A 169 -14.38 6.27 1.33
CA ILE A 169 -13.41 5.52 2.15
C ILE A 169 -14.10 4.91 3.36
N GLU A 170 -15.02 5.64 3.99
CA GLU A 170 -15.87 5.12 5.05
C GLU A 170 -16.63 3.88 4.60
N LYS A 171 -17.30 3.95 3.44
CA LYS A 171 -18.00 2.80 2.87
C LYS A 171 -17.07 1.60 2.66
N ARG A 172 -15.82 1.82 2.26
CA ARG A 172 -14.82 0.74 2.09
C ARG A 172 -14.40 0.12 3.43
N ILE A 173 -14.23 0.93 4.46
CA ILE A 173 -13.86 0.46 5.80
C ILE A 173 -15.01 -0.32 6.46
N GLU A 174 -16.25 0.12 6.26
CA GLU A 174 -17.42 -0.50 6.87
C GLU A 174 -17.91 -1.71 6.09
N ASN A 175 -18.08 -1.58 4.78
CA ASN A 175 -18.74 -2.58 3.94
C ASN A 175 -17.78 -3.49 3.16
N GLY A 176 -16.46 -3.25 3.26
CA GLY A 176 -15.44 -4.06 2.60
C GLY A 176 -14.72 -3.34 1.45
N SER A 177 -13.48 -3.75 1.22
CA SER A 177 -12.63 -3.23 0.15
C SER A 177 -13.12 -3.69 -1.24
N LEU A 178 -12.52 -3.18 -2.32
CA LEU A 178 -12.83 -3.64 -3.67
C LEU A 178 -12.60 -5.16 -3.81
N SER A 179 -11.51 -5.68 -3.25
CA SER A 179 -11.22 -7.12 -3.30
C SER A 179 -12.24 -7.94 -2.50
N ASP A 180 -12.74 -7.43 -1.37
CA ASP A 180 -13.80 -8.08 -0.61
C ASP A 180 -15.10 -8.17 -1.43
N VAL A 181 -15.48 -7.08 -2.09
CA VAL A 181 -16.68 -7.01 -2.93
C VAL A 181 -16.55 -7.93 -4.15
N ILE A 182 -15.41 -7.91 -4.86
CA ILE A 182 -15.15 -8.80 -6.00
C ILE A 182 -15.22 -10.26 -5.55
N LYS A 183 -14.54 -10.60 -4.44
CA LYS A 183 -14.53 -11.96 -3.89
C LYS A 183 -15.95 -12.43 -3.56
N GLU A 184 -16.76 -11.59 -2.91
CA GLU A 184 -18.14 -11.94 -2.57
C GLU A 184 -19.00 -12.15 -3.82
N ARG A 185 -18.84 -11.32 -4.85
CA ARG A 185 -19.54 -11.49 -6.14
C ARG A 185 -19.15 -12.79 -6.84
N VAL A 186 -17.84 -13.09 -6.92
CA VAL A 186 -17.32 -14.32 -7.53
C VAL A 186 -17.84 -15.55 -6.79
N LEU A 187 -17.79 -15.55 -5.45
CA LEU A 187 -18.28 -16.68 -4.65
C LEU A 187 -19.79 -16.90 -4.85
N ARG A 188 -20.59 -15.83 -4.94
CA ARG A 188 -22.02 -15.93 -5.24
C ARG A 188 -22.28 -16.48 -6.65
N ARG A 189 -21.52 -16.03 -7.66
CA ARG A 189 -21.68 -16.49 -9.05
C ARG A 189 -21.22 -17.95 -9.24
N ALA A 190 -20.18 -18.37 -8.52
CA ALA A 190 -19.66 -19.74 -8.52
C ALA A 190 -20.63 -20.75 -7.88
N GLN A 191 -21.69 -20.32 -7.19
CA GLN A 191 -22.77 -21.22 -6.77
C GLN A 191 -23.66 -21.66 -7.94
N LYS A 192 -23.61 -20.94 -9.07
CA LYS A 192 -24.46 -21.16 -10.25
C LYS A 192 -23.67 -21.57 -11.50
N THR A 193 -22.36 -21.40 -11.49
CA THR A 193 -21.43 -21.60 -12.61
C THR A 193 -20.12 -22.19 -12.11
N ASN A 194 -19.22 -22.61 -12.99
CA ASN A 194 -17.87 -23.00 -12.56
C ASN A 194 -17.05 -21.75 -12.14
N LEU A 195 -15.98 -21.95 -11.38
CA LEU A 195 -15.19 -20.83 -10.84
C LEU A 195 -14.57 -19.92 -11.91
N ASN A 196 -14.12 -20.47 -13.04
CA ASN A 196 -13.48 -19.66 -14.09
C ASN A 196 -14.50 -18.75 -14.77
N GLU A 197 -15.68 -19.29 -15.09
CA GLU A 197 -16.81 -18.54 -15.64
C GLU A 197 -17.29 -17.47 -14.65
N ALA A 198 -17.42 -17.83 -13.37
CA ALA A 198 -17.78 -16.87 -12.32
C ALA A 198 -16.80 -15.70 -12.19
N ILE A 199 -15.50 -15.93 -12.38
CA ILE A 199 -14.48 -14.89 -12.38
C ILE A 199 -14.64 -14.00 -13.62
N LEU A 200 -14.73 -14.59 -14.82
CA LEU A 200 -14.86 -13.84 -16.07
C LEU A 200 -16.11 -12.96 -16.09
N ASP A 201 -17.24 -13.50 -15.65
CA ASP A 201 -18.51 -12.77 -15.57
C ASP A 201 -18.38 -11.52 -14.67
N VAL A 202 -17.83 -11.69 -13.46
CA VAL A 202 -17.71 -10.58 -12.51
C VAL A 202 -16.76 -9.50 -13.01
N TYR A 203 -15.60 -9.89 -13.57
CA TYR A 203 -14.62 -8.92 -14.08
C TYR A 203 -15.09 -8.19 -15.35
N SER A 204 -16.01 -8.79 -16.13
CA SER A 204 -16.58 -8.15 -17.33
C SER A 204 -17.60 -7.05 -16.99
N GLU A 205 -18.08 -7.00 -15.74
CA GLU A 205 -19.07 -6.03 -15.25
C GLU A 205 -18.47 -4.93 -14.34
N LEU A 206 -17.15 -4.94 -14.13
CA LEU A 206 -16.46 -3.97 -13.25
C LEU A 206 -16.29 -2.60 -13.91
#